data_AF-T0MLT1-F1
#
_entry.id   AF-T0MLT1-F1
#
_cell.length_a   1.000
_cell.length_b   1.000
_cell.length_c   1.000
_cell.angle_alpha   90.00
_cell.angle_beta   90.00
_cell.angle_gamma   90.00
#
_symmetry.space_group_name_H-M   'P 1'
#
loop_
_entity.id
_entity.type
_entity.pdbx_description
1 polymer ?
#
loop_
_entity_poly.entity_id
_entity_poly.type
_entity_poly.pdbx_seq_one_letter_code
_entity_poly.pdbx_strand_id
1 'polypeptide(L)'
;MKVVKEQSHSTTIHKITRTKITYKITTGIYNLVIIIAILSISKFLLEDYKEFGWIMSIPLADVTYKDVSYFLLVLLFIFVRSILIFFIVKFNYRYIYSIIVCLYTELIVCYINFKYIQHAYLAGWALSLGIIYLAKIVSFLLVQNETKGTNVKPLKFKHFLYFLIVPTLCYQSVYPMLVKRNYKKIGYRFIQFLVGFFLFVFVSDQYSIPSIYRIIDMKNFSVIFENTINLVISTALMFLIFFHLVFVCSLDIIAEITLFHDNTFYQSWWNSTTAAEFWAMWNVPVHKWFKRHIYKPLLINKYGKLTAQTVCFFISALVHEYVLSVSTKKFCGWLFIGMMAQVPYIYITQFIERKCPYFANFFFWILIL
;
A
#
# COMPACT_ATOMS: atom_id res chain seq x y z
N MET A 1 10.53 -54.93 22.30
CA MET A 1 9.74 -53.94 21.53
C MET A 1 9.45 -52.71 22.40
N LYS A 2 10.48 -51.92 22.74
CA LYS A 2 10.37 -50.79 23.68
C LYS A 2 11.47 -49.74 23.43
N VAL A 3 11.69 -49.33 22.18
CA VAL A 3 12.62 -48.24 21.84
C VAL A 3 12.15 -47.50 20.57
N VAL A 4 10.97 -46.86 20.59
CA VAL A 4 10.57 -45.94 19.49
C VAL A 4 9.75 -44.72 19.98
N LYS A 5 9.37 -44.61 21.25
CA LYS A 5 8.44 -43.55 21.71
C LYS A 5 9.06 -42.26 22.27
N GLU A 6 10.38 -42.19 22.49
CA GLU A 6 11.01 -41.01 23.13
C GLU A 6 11.55 -39.95 22.15
N GLN A 7 11.89 -40.31 20.91
CA GLN A 7 12.44 -39.35 19.93
C GLN A 7 11.39 -38.43 19.29
N SER A 8 10.10 -38.79 19.30
CA SER A 8 9.02 -37.94 18.77
C SER A 8 8.61 -36.84 19.75
N HIS A 9 8.76 -37.06 21.06
CA HIS A 9 8.45 -36.04 22.07
C HIS A 9 9.54 -34.97 22.16
N SER A 10 10.83 -35.34 22.12
CA SER A 10 11.92 -34.35 22.20
C SER A 10 11.95 -33.39 21.00
N THR A 11 11.75 -33.89 19.78
CA THR A 11 11.71 -33.07 18.55
C THR A 11 10.49 -32.13 18.51
N THR A 12 9.36 -32.58 19.03
CA THR A 12 8.14 -31.77 19.14
C THR A 12 8.29 -30.70 20.23
N ILE A 13 8.85 -31.04 21.38
CA ILE A 13 9.16 -30.11 22.47
C ILE A 13 10.18 -29.07 21.99
N HIS A 14 11.27 -29.47 21.32
CA HIS A 14 12.25 -28.51 20.79
C HIS A 14 11.66 -27.56 19.74
N LYS A 15 10.75 -28.02 18.88
CA LYS A 15 10.02 -27.14 17.93
C LYS A 15 9.08 -26.17 18.65
N ILE A 16 8.34 -26.62 19.66
CA ILE A 16 7.43 -25.79 20.46
C ILE A 16 8.21 -24.76 21.28
N THR A 17 9.33 -25.16 21.89
CA THR A 17 10.19 -24.27 22.67
C THR A 17 10.89 -23.26 21.75
N ARG A 18 11.36 -23.66 20.57
CA ARG A 18 11.97 -22.75 19.58
C ARG A 18 10.94 -21.74 19.05
N THR A 19 9.72 -22.17 18.72
CA THR A 19 8.64 -21.26 18.29
C THR A 19 8.21 -20.31 19.41
N LYS A 20 8.11 -20.76 20.66
CA LYS A 20 7.84 -19.90 21.83
C LYS A 20 8.96 -18.89 22.07
N ILE A 21 10.23 -19.29 21.95
CA ILE A 21 11.39 -18.40 22.09
C ILE A 21 11.40 -17.37 20.95
N THR A 22 11.21 -17.79 19.70
CA THR A 22 11.14 -16.87 18.56
C THR A 22 9.98 -15.88 18.73
N TYR A 23 8.82 -16.33 19.17
CA TYR A 23 7.67 -15.46 19.49
C TYR A 23 7.97 -14.48 20.63
N LYS A 24 8.68 -14.92 21.68
CA LYS A 24 9.08 -14.06 22.81
C LYS A 24 10.13 -13.01 22.40
N ILE A 25 11.05 -13.37 21.51
CA ILE A 25 12.06 -12.44 20.97
C ILE A 25 11.41 -11.42 20.05
N THR A 26 10.53 -11.85 19.14
CA THR A 26 9.85 -10.91 18.23
C THR A 26 8.92 -9.96 18.97
N THR A 27 8.25 -10.42 20.03
CA THR A 27 7.46 -9.53 20.91
C THR A 27 8.36 -8.58 21.70
N GLY A 28 9.54 -9.02 22.15
CA GLY A 28 10.53 -8.15 22.81
C GLY A 28 11.04 -7.03 21.90
N ILE A 29 11.44 -7.36 20.67
CA ILE A 29 11.88 -6.37 19.66
C ILE A 29 10.74 -5.42 19.31
N TYR A 30 9.53 -5.95 19.12
CA TYR A 30 8.35 -5.15 18.84
C TYR A 30 8.06 -4.13 19.94
N ASN A 31 8.12 -4.56 21.21
CA ASN A 31 7.93 -3.68 22.36
C ASN A 31 9.04 -2.63 22.44
N LEU A 32 10.29 -3.00 22.16
CA LEU A 32 11.42 -2.06 22.13
C LEU A 32 11.20 -0.98 21.07
N VAL A 33 10.78 -1.35 19.85
CA VAL A 33 10.48 -0.41 18.78
C VAL A 33 9.36 0.55 19.18
N ILE A 34 8.30 0.05 19.83
CA ILE A 34 7.22 0.90 20.35
C ILE A 34 7.74 1.89 21.40
N ILE A 35 8.56 1.42 22.34
CA ILE A 35 9.12 2.28 23.40
C ILE A 35 9.99 3.37 22.77
N ILE A 36 10.87 3.01 21.83
CA ILE A 36 11.71 3.98 21.11
C ILE A 36 10.82 4.98 20.37
N ALA A 37 9.80 4.53 19.65
CA ALA A 37 8.87 5.42 18.95
C ALA A 37 8.18 6.41 19.91
N ILE A 38 7.65 5.93 21.04
CA ILE A 38 7.00 6.77 22.05
C ILE A 38 7.98 7.79 22.62
N LEU A 39 9.21 7.37 22.95
CA LEU A 39 10.24 8.26 23.49
C LEU A 39 10.68 9.31 22.46
N SER A 40 10.84 8.92 21.19
CA SER A 40 11.18 9.85 20.10
C SER A 40 10.08 10.87 19.86
N ILE A 41 8.81 10.45 19.80
CA ILE A 41 7.67 11.36 19.67
C ILE A 41 7.56 12.28 20.89
N SER A 42 7.76 11.74 22.10
CA SER A 42 7.69 12.55 23.33
C SER A 42 8.78 13.60 23.34
N LYS A 43 10.02 13.24 22.95
CA LYS A 43 11.13 14.17 22.82
C LYS A 43 10.79 15.27 21.80
N PHE A 44 10.29 14.90 20.63
CA PHE A 44 9.88 15.85 19.59
C PHE A 44 8.84 16.85 20.08
N LEU A 45 7.76 16.35 20.69
CA LEU A 45 6.71 17.22 21.22
C LEU A 45 7.24 18.15 22.31
N LEU A 46 8.20 17.69 23.13
CA LEU A 46 8.83 18.54 24.15
C LEU A 46 9.76 19.60 23.54
N GLU A 47 10.50 19.27 22.49
CA GLU A 47 11.37 20.22 21.78
C GLU A 47 10.53 21.27 21.04
N ASP A 48 9.50 20.85 20.31
CA ASP A 48 8.57 21.74 19.61
C ASP A 48 7.79 22.64 20.59
N TYR A 49 7.37 22.10 21.74
CA TYR A 49 6.76 22.90 22.80
C TYR A 49 7.73 23.91 23.42
N LYS A 50 9.01 23.59 23.55
CA LYS A 50 10.02 24.54 24.06
C LYS A 50 10.25 25.70 23.09
N GLU A 51 10.21 25.43 21.79
CA GLU A 51 10.48 26.41 20.75
C GLU A 51 9.25 27.29 20.45
N PHE A 52 8.07 26.69 20.32
CA PHE A 52 6.85 27.37 19.87
C PHE A 52 5.75 27.51 20.95
N GLY A 53 5.98 26.97 22.16
CA GLY A 53 4.99 27.00 23.24
C GLY A 53 3.72 26.24 22.87
N TRP A 54 2.56 26.85 23.10
CA TRP A 54 1.25 26.27 22.77
C TRP A 54 0.93 26.31 21.27
N ILE A 55 1.73 27.01 20.46
CA ILE A 55 1.57 27.12 19.00
C ILE A 55 2.50 26.07 18.35
N MET A 56 2.35 24.82 18.75
CA MET A 56 3.14 23.71 18.19
C MET A 56 2.94 23.65 16.67
N SER A 57 4.01 23.28 15.95
CA SER A 57 3.94 23.10 14.50
C SER A 57 3.20 21.79 14.20
N ILE A 58 1.87 21.86 14.19
CA ILE A 58 1.04 20.66 13.99
C ILE A 58 1.30 20.14 12.56
N PRO A 59 1.54 18.83 12.38
CA PRO A 59 1.61 18.26 11.04
C PRO A 59 0.37 18.61 10.23
N LEU A 60 0.57 19.10 9.00
CA LEU A 60 -0.47 19.64 8.10
C LEU A 60 -0.91 21.09 8.39
N ALA A 61 -0.16 21.88 9.17
CA ALA A 61 -0.47 23.29 9.39
C ALA A 61 -0.58 24.11 8.08
N ASP A 62 0.16 23.73 7.04
CA ASP A 62 0.13 24.41 5.73
C ASP A 62 -1.10 24.06 4.87
N VAL A 63 -1.98 23.17 5.35
CA VAL A 63 -3.18 22.79 4.60
C VAL A 63 -4.19 23.92 4.61
N THR A 64 -4.51 24.43 3.43
CA THR A 64 -5.53 25.48 3.29
C THR A 64 -6.94 24.89 3.27
N TYR A 65 -7.94 25.67 3.73
CA TYR A 65 -9.35 25.28 3.62
C TYR A 65 -9.76 24.99 2.15
N LYS A 66 -9.15 25.71 1.19
CA LYS A 66 -9.37 25.47 -0.23
C LYS A 66 -8.92 24.07 -0.64
N ASP A 67 -7.72 23.64 -0.24
CA ASP A 67 -7.21 22.29 -0.53
C ASP A 67 -8.16 21.21 -0.01
N VAL A 68 -8.65 21.36 1.22
CA VAL A 68 -9.62 20.42 1.83
C VAL A 68 -10.94 20.39 1.03
N SER A 69 -11.45 21.55 0.63
CA SER A 69 -12.70 21.62 -0.15
C SER A 69 -12.60 20.91 -1.50
N TYR A 70 -11.49 21.10 -2.23
CA TYR A 70 -11.24 20.43 -3.51
C TYR A 70 -10.94 18.95 -3.34
N PHE A 71 -10.26 18.56 -2.26
CA PHE A 71 -10.08 17.16 -1.90
C PHE A 71 -11.44 16.46 -1.70
N LEU A 72 -12.35 17.04 -0.91
CA LEU A 72 -13.69 16.51 -0.70
C LEU A 72 -14.50 16.47 -2.00
N LEU A 73 -14.37 17.49 -2.86
CA LEU A 73 -15.00 17.51 -4.17
C LEU A 73 -14.52 16.34 -5.06
N VAL A 74 -13.23 16.05 -5.07
CA VAL A 74 -12.65 14.90 -5.80
C VAL A 74 -13.23 13.59 -5.27
N LEU A 75 -13.33 13.41 -3.95
CA LEU A 75 -13.94 12.22 -3.36
C LEU A 75 -15.40 12.05 -3.76
N LEU A 76 -16.17 13.15 -3.78
CA LEU A 76 -17.55 13.15 -4.26
C LEU A 76 -17.63 12.71 -5.73
N PHE A 77 -16.77 13.24 -6.61
CA PHE A 77 -16.72 12.84 -8.01
C PHE A 77 -16.40 11.35 -8.18
N ILE A 78 -15.43 10.82 -7.42
CA ILE A 78 -15.08 9.39 -7.44
C ILE A 78 -16.27 8.52 -7.01
N PHE A 79 -17.02 8.96 -5.99
CA PHE A 79 -18.22 8.27 -5.52
C PHE A 79 -19.35 8.30 -6.55
N VAL A 80 -19.65 9.48 -7.12
CA VAL A 80 -20.67 9.65 -8.18
C VAL A 80 -20.33 8.81 -9.40
N ARG A 81 -19.07 8.79 -9.85
CA ARG A 81 -18.57 7.91 -10.91
C ARG A 81 -18.94 6.44 -10.64
N SER A 82 -18.67 5.98 -9.43
CA SER A 82 -18.92 4.58 -9.03
C SER A 82 -20.42 4.24 -9.12
N ILE A 83 -21.29 5.16 -8.68
CA ILE A 83 -22.75 4.99 -8.76
C ILE A 83 -23.25 5.00 -10.20
N LEU A 84 -22.77 5.93 -11.03
CA LEU A 84 -23.16 6.02 -12.44
C LEU A 84 -22.86 4.71 -13.17
N ILE A 85 -21.68 4.14 -12.96
CA ILE A 85 -21.27 2.88 -13.60
C ILE A 85 -22.13 1.71 -13.14
N PHE A 86 -22.51 1.67 -11.86
CA PHE A 86 -23.45 0.66 -11.37
C PHE A 86 -24.78 0.72 -12.14
N PHE A 87 -25.35 1.91 -12.35
CA PHE A 87 -26.59 2.05 -13.10
C PHE A 87 -26.43 1.71 -14.59
N ILE A 88 -25.31 2.11 -15.21
CA ILE A 88 -25.00 1.73 -16.61
C ILE A 88 -25.02 0.21 -16.78
N VAL A 89 -24.37 -0.53 -15.87
CA VAL A 89 -24.35 -1.99 -15.87
C VAL A 89 -25.72 -2.57 -15.56
N LYS A 90 -26.44 -2.03 -14.58
CA LYS A 90 -27.76 -2.51 -14.15
C LYS A 90 -28.80 -2.41 -15.28
N PHE A 91 -28.78 -1.31 -16.05
CA PHE A 91 -29.68 -1.10 -17.18
C PHE A 91 -29.17 -1.75 -18.48
N ASN A 92 -28.10 -2.53 -18.41
CA ASN A 92 -27.51 -3.29 -19.52
C ASN A 92 -27.13 -2.40 -20.73
N TYR A 93 -26.68 -1.18 -20.47
CA TYR A 93 -26.10 -0.34 -21.52
C TYR A 93 -24.77 -0.94 -22.02
N ARG A 94 -24.34 -0.51 -23.22
CA ARG A 94 -23.10 -0.99 -23.84
C ARG A 94 -21.89 -0.69 -22.94
N TYR A 95 -20.99 -1.67 -22.84
CA TYR A 95 -19.78 -1.58 -22.02
C TYR A 95 -18.92 -0.34 -22.32
N ILE A 96 -18.92 0.12 -23.57
CA ILE A 96 -18.19 1.30 -24.02
C ILE A 96 -18.56 2.57 -23.24
N TYR A 97 -19.82 2.73 -22.82
CA TYR A 97 -20.24 3.87 -22.00
C TYR A 97 -19.58 3.88 -20.63
N SER A 98 -19.34 2.71 -20.04
CA SER A 98 -18.63 2.60 -18.75
C SER A 98 -17.17 3.06 -18.87
N ILE A 99 -16.50 2.69 -19.97
CA ILE A 99 -15.12 3.12 -20.26
C ILE A 99 -15.07 4.64 -20.44
N ILE A 100 -15.96 5.19 -21.27
CA ILE A 100 -16.04 6.64 -21.52
C ILE A 100 -16.22 7.40 -20.21
N VAL A 101 -17.17 6.98 -19.37
CA VAL A 101 -17.40 7.61 -18.05
C VAL A 101 -16.14 7.54 -17.18
N CYS A 102 -15.45 6.39 -17.13
CA CYS A 102 -14.19 6.27 -16.37
C CYS A 102 -13.12 7.25 -16.86
N LEU A 103 -12.91 7.35 -18.17
CA LEU A 103 -11.89 8.22 -18.75
C LEU A 103 -12.19 9.71 -18.50
N TYR A 104 -13.42 10.15 -18.79
CA TYR A 104 -13.80 11.55 -18.57
C TYR A 104 -13.71 11.96 -17.10
N THR A 105 -14.18 11.11 -16.19
CA THR A 105 -14.12 11.40 -14.75
C THR A 105 -12.69 11.41 -14.23
N GLU A 106 -11.82 10.51 -14.70
CA GLU A 106 -10.41 10.52 -14.31
C GLU A 106 -9.68 11.76 -14.83
N LEU A 107 -9.98 12.22 -16.04
CA LEU A 107 -9.46 13.49 -16.57
C LEU A 107 -9.88 14.69 -15.71
N ILE A 108 -11.13 14.72 -15.24
CA ILE A 108 -11.63 15.77 -14.34
C ILE A 108 -10.90 15.70 -12.99
N VAL A 109 -10.78 14.51 -12.41
CA VAL A 109 -10.05 14.30 -11.14
C VAL A 109 -8.60 14.76 -11.27
N CYS A 110 -7.93 14.39 -12.36
CA CYS A 110 -6.57 14.84 -12.66
C CYS A 110 -6.49 16.37 -12.77
N TYR A 111 -7.39 17.00 -13.53
CA TYR A 111 -7.42 18.46 -13.69
C TYR A 111 -7.64 19.19 -12.37
N ILE A 112 -8.59 18.74 -11.55
CA ILE A 112 -8.87 19.35 -10.24
C ILE A 112 -7.66 19.21 -9.32
N ASN A 113 -7.07 18.01 -9.24
CA ASN A 113 -5.88 17.78 -8.45
C ASN A 113 -4.72 18.67 -8.92
N PHE A 114 -4.41 18.68 -10.22
CA PHE A 114 -3.29 19.43 -10.76
C PHE A 114 -3.42 20.93 -10.51
N LYS A 115 -4.60 21.51 -10.74
CA LYS A 115 -4.79 22.97 -10.72
C LYS A 115 -5.11 23.54 -9.35
N TYR A 116 -5.93 22.86 -8.55
CA TYR A 116 -6.53 23.45 -7.35
C TYR A 116 -5.97 22.92 -6.03
N ILE A 117 -5.47 21.69 -5.98
CA ILE A 117 -4.88 21.12 -4.76
C ILE A 117 -3.37 21.37 -4.79
N GLN A 118 -2.91 22.31 -3.96
CA GLN A 118 -1.51 22.70 -3.86
C GLN A 118 -0.74 21.77 -2.92
N HIS A 119 -1.37 21.35 -1.83
CA HIS A 119 -0.72 20.50 -0.84
C HIS A 119 -0.49 19.08 -1.37
N ALA A 120 0.79 18.71 -1.54
CA ALA A 120 1.21 17.47 -2.21
C ALA A 120 0.66 16.20 -1.56
N TYR A 121 0.59 16.14 -0.22
CA TYR A 121 0.05 14.97 0.47
C TYR A 121 -1.45 14.78 0.21
N LEU A 122 -2.23 15.87 0.16
CA LEU A 122 -3.67 15.79 -0.12
C LEU A 122 -3.92 15.38 -1.57
N ALA A 123 -3.14 15.94 -2.50
CA ALA A 123 -3.20 15.55 -3.90
C ALA A 123 -2.85 14.06 -4.08
N GLY A 124 -1.78 13.59 -3.42
CA GLY A 124 -1.35 12.19 -3.46
C GLY A 124 -2.41 11.22 -2.94
N TRP A 125 -3.05 11.54 -1.81
CA TRP A 125 -4.12 10.73 -1.27
C TRP A 125 -5.37 10.75 -2.14
N ALA A 126 -5.76 11.91 -2.68
CA ALA A 126 -6.92 12.01 -3.58
C ALA A 126 -6.75 11.15 -4.84
N LEU A 127 -5.58 11.22 -5.48
CA LEU A 127 -5.26 10.42 -6.67
C LEU A 127 -5.15 8.93 -6.35
N SER A 128 -4.49 8.59 -5.23
CA SER A 128 -4.38 7.19 -4.79
C SER A 128 -5.76 6.56 -4.56
N LEU A 129 -6.67 7.29 -3.90
CA LEU A 129 -8.07 6.87 -3.75
C LEU A 129 -8.79 6.79 -5.10
N GLY A 130 -8.56 7.75 -6.00
CA GLY A 130 -9.09 7.73 -7.37
C GLY A 130 -8.73 6.43 -8.11
N ILE A 131 -7.46 6.04 -8.07
CA ILE A 131 -6.95 4.79 -8.65
C ILE A 131 -7.49 3.55 -7.95
N ILE A 132 -7.57 3.53 -6.61
CA ILE A 132 -8.15 2.42 -5.86
C ILE A 132 -9.60 2.16 -6.29
N TYR A 133 -10.42 3.21 -6.35
CA TYR A 133 -11.82 3.10 -6.79
C TYR A 133 -11.92 2.76 -8.28
N LEU A 134 -11.01 3.26 -9.12
CA LEU A 134 -10.96 2.88 -10.53
C LEU A 134 -10.66 1.38 -10.68
N ALA A 135 -9.67 0.85 -9.96
CA ALA A 135 -9.34 -0.58 -9.95
C ALA A 135 -10.52 -1.44 -9.48
N LYS A 136 -11.24 -1.00 -8.44
CA LYS A 136 -12.48 -1.66 -7.98
C LYS A 136 -13.55 -1.68 -9.07
N ILE A 137 -13.80 -0.54 -9.71
CA ILE A 137 -14.79 -0.42 -10.80
C ILE A 137 -14.41 -1.32 -11.98
N VAL A 138 -13.15 -1.32 -12.40
CA VAL A 138 -12.65 -2.20 -13.47
C VAL A 138 -12.86 -3.67 -13.10
N SER A 139 -12.57 -4.05 -11.84
CA SER A 139 -12.82 -5.41 -11.37
C SER A 139 -14.30 -5.78 -11.44
N PHE A 140 -15.19 -4.89 -10.96
CA PHE A 140 -16.63 -5.06 -11.04
C PHE A 140 -17.10 -5.24 -12.49
N LEU A 141 -16.67 -4.36 -13.39
CA LEU A 141 -17.01 -4.38 -14.81
C LEU A 141 -16.59 -5.68 -15.50
N LEU A 142 -15.35 -6.14 -15.27
CA LEU A 142 -14.84 -7.38 -15.85
C LEU A 142 -15.60 -8.60 -15.34
N VAL A 143 -15.82 -8.71 -14.03
CA VAL A 143 -16.55 -9.84 -13.44
C VAL A 143 -18.00 -9.86 -13.91
N GLN A 144 -18.65 -8.70 -14.01
CA GLN A 144 -20.02 -8.65 -14.54
C GLN A 144 -20.07 -9.10 -16.00
N ASN A 145 -19.09 -8.71 -16.81
CA ASN A 145 -19.00 -9.17 -18.19
C ASN A 145 -18.75 -10.68 -18.31
N GLU A 146 -17.93 -11.26 -17.43
CA GLU A 146 -17.72 -12.71 -17.32
C GLU A 146 -19.02 -13.46 -16.96
N THR A 147 -19.86 -12.86 -16.11
CA THR A 147 -21.11 -13.47 -15.65
C THR A 147 -22.32 -13.22 -16.56
N LYS A 148 -22.19 -12.39 -17.61
CA LYS A 148 -23.30 -12.14 -18.55
C LYS A 148 -23.73 -13.46 -19.22
N GLY A 149 -25.03 -13.75 -19.13
CA GLY A 149 -25.61 -14.99 -19.69
C GLY A 149 -25.53 -16.22 -18.78
N THR A 150 -24.97 -16.09 -17.57
CA THR A 150 -25.04 -17.14 -16.54
C THR A 150 -26.22 -16.89 -15.60
N ASN A 151 -26.82 -17.94 -15.01
CA ASN A 151 -27.91 -17.87 -14.02
C ASN A 151 -27.44 -17.29 -12.66
N VAL A 152 -26.75 -16.16 -12.68
CA VAL A 152 -26.24 -15.49 -11.48
C VAL A 152 -27.33 -14.59 -10.89
N LYS A 153 -27.33 -14.50 -9.56
CA LYS A 153 -28.29 -13.69 -8.79
C LYS A 153 -28.30 -12.23 -9.27
N PRO A 154 -29.46 -11.55 -9.24
CA PRO A 154 -29.58 -10.17 -9.69
C PRO A 154 -28.69 -9.21 -8.90
N LEU A 155 -28.15 -8.21 -9.60
CA LEU A 155 -27.23 -7.21 -9.06
C LEU A 155 -27.90 -6.36 -7.97
N LYS A 156 -27.41 -6.47 -6.73
CA LYS A 156 -27.92 -5.70 -5.58
C LYS A 156 -27.08 -4.44 -5.34
N PHE A 157 -27.74 -3.28 -5.27
CA PHE A 157 -27.07 -2.00 -5.00
C PHE A 157 -26.36 -1.97 -3.64
N LYS A 158 -26.98 -2.53 -2.59
CA LYS A 158 -26.35 -2.64 -1.27
C LYS A 158 -25.05 -3.44 -1.28
N HIS A 159 -24.98 -4.51 -2.08
CA HIS A 159 -23.76 -5.32 -2.23
C HIS A 159 -22.66 -4.56 -2.96
N PHE A 160 -23.02 -3.78 -3.99
CA PHE A 160 -22.08 -2.91 -4.69
C PHE A 160 -21.52 -1.82 -3.77
N LEU A 161 -22.37 -1.14 -2.99
CA LEU A 161 -21.90 -0.15 -2.00
C LEU A 161 -20.99 -0.78 -0.95
N TYR A 162 -21.31 -1.99 -0.49
CA TYR A 162 -20.43 -2.75 0.41
C TYR A 162 -19.05 -3.00 -0.23
N PHE A 163 -19.01 -3.43 -1.49
CA PHE A 163 -17.76 -3.62 -2.24
C PHE A 163 -16.90 -2.35 -2.33
N LEU A 164 -17.52 -1.18 -2.51
CA LEU A 164 -16.79 0.09 -2.57
C LEU A 164 -16.03 0.40 -1.28
N ILE A 165 -16.52 -0.05 -0.13
CA ILE A 165 -15.92 0.26 1.18
C ILE A 165 -14.93 -0.82 1.64
N VAL A 166 -15.19 -2.11 1.38
CA VAL A 166 -14.34 -3.21 1.87
C VAL A 166 -12.89 -3.10 1.36
N PRO A 167 -11.89 -3.55 2.14
CA PRO A 167 -10.47 -3.39 1.82
C PRO A 167 -9.96 -4.45 0.81
N THR A 168 -10.68 -4.63 -0.30
CA THR A 168 -10.28 -5.50 -1.42
C THR A 168 -10.55 -4.83 -2.76
N LEU A 169 -9.67 -5.09 -3.73
CA LEU A 169 -9.80 -4.55 -5.09
C LEU A 169 -10.56 -5.49 -6.03
N CYS A 170 -10.70 -6.77 -5.65
CA CYS A 170 -11.36 -7.77 -6.50
C CYS A 170 -12.84 -7.89 -6.14
N TYR A 171 -13.72 -7.64 -7.12
CA TYR A 171 -15.15 -7.87 -6.98
C TYR A 171 -15.46 -9.36 -6.88
N GLN A 172 -16.33 -9.74 -5.93
CA GLN A 172 -16.83 -11.09 -5.73
C GLN A 172 -18.33 -11.04 -5.46
N SER A 173 -19.06 -12.08 -5.89
CA SER A 173 -20.51 -12.19 -5.66
C SER A 173 -20.85 -12.39 -4.18
N VAL A 174 -19.95 -13.02 -3.41
CA VAL A 174 -20.10 -13.25 -1.97
C VAL A 174 -18.73 -13.05 -1.33
N TYR A 175 -18.69 -12.30 -0.23
CA TYR A 175 -17.49 -12.10 0.58
C TYR A 175 -17.60 -12.89 1.88
N PRO A 176 -16.49 -13.46 2.39
CA PRO A 176 -16.47 -14.06 3.71
C PRO A 176 -16.64 -12.96 4.77
N MET A 177 -17.56 -13.17 5.71
CA MET A 177 -17.91 -12.19 6.74
C MET A 177 -17.63 -12.72 8.15
N LEU A 178 -17.19 -11.84 9.04
CA LEU A 178 -17.07 -12.08 10.47
C LEU A 178 -18.45 -12.07 11.14
N VAL A 179 -18.58 -12.83 12.24
CA VAL A 179 -19.86 -12.92 12.99
C VAL A 179 -20.13 -11.66 13.80
N LYS A 180 -19.10 -11.05 14.40
CA LYS A 180 -19.19 -9.87 15.27
C LYS A 180 -17.97 -8.96 15.10
N ARG A 181 -18.16 -7.66 15.33
CA ARG A 181 -17.10 -6.65 15.32
C ARG A 181 -16.31 -6.70 16.62
N ASN A 182 -14.98 -6.58 16.54
CA ASN A 182 -14.14 -6.45 17.71
C ASN A 182 -13.72 -4.98 17.95
N TYR A 183 -14.53 -4.23 18.70
CA TYR A 183 -14.26 -2.82 19.00
C TYR A 183 -12.95 -2.59 19.76
N LYS A 184 -12.52 -3.55 20.60
CA LYS A 184 -11.23 -3.46 21.30
C LYS A 184 -10.07 -3.49 20.31
N LYS A 185 -10.15 -4.37 19.31
CA LYS A 185 -9.16 -4.45 18.22
C LYS A 185 -9.15 -3.16 17.40
N ILE A 186 -10.31 -2.61 17.06
CA ILE A 186 -10.42 -1.33 16.34
C ILE A 186 -9.75 -0.21 17.13
N GLY A 187 -10.07 -0.06 18.42
CA GLY A 187 -9.47 0.97 19.28
C GLY A 187 -7.95 0.82 19.40
N TYR A 188 -7.46 -0.42 19.59
CA TYR A 188 -6.02 -0.70 19.65
C TYR A 188 -5.30 -0.34 18.34
N ARG A 189 -5.85 -0.74 17.19
CA ARG A 189 -5.29 -0.37 15.88
C ARG A 189 -5.35 1.12 15.61
N PHE A 190 -6.39 1.81 16.08
CA PHE A 190 -6.51 3.26 15.95
C PHE A 190 -5.44 4.00 16.76
N ILE A 191 -5.14 3.55 17.97
CA ILE A 191 -4.04 4.11 18.76
C ILE A 191 -2.69 3.89 18.06
N GLN A 192 -2.46 2.68 17.52
CA GLN A 192 -1.25 2.40 16.73
C GLN A 192 -1.14 3.29 15.49
N PHE A 193 -2.27 3.56 14.83
CA PHE A 193 -2.32 4.49 13.70
C PHE A 193 -1.91 5.90 14.11
N LEU A 194 -2.44 6.43 15.21
CA LEU A 194 -2.08 7.77 15.70
C LEU A 194 -0.58 7.86 16.05
N VAL A 195 -0.06 6.90 16.82
CA VAL A 195 1.37 6.86 17.18
C VAL A 195 2.25 6.77 15.93
N GLY A 196 1.92 5.89 14.99
CA GLY A 196 2.65 5.75 13.74
C GLY A 196 2.58 7.00 12.87
N PHE A 197 1.47 7.73 12.88
CA PHE A 197 1.30 8.97 12.10
C PHE A 197 2.21 10.08 12.64
N PHE A 198 2.24 10.28 13.96
CA PHE A 198 3.18 11.23 14.56
C PHE A 198 4.64 10.81 14.35
N LEU A 199 4.94 9.50 14.40
CA LEU A 199 6.28 9.01 14.08
C LEU A 199 6.67 9.29 12.62
N PHE A 200 5.73 9.12 11.69
CA PHE A 200 5.97 9.39 10.27
C PHE A 200 6.34 10.86 10.05
N VAL A 201 5.57 11.77 10.65
CA VAL A 201 5.83 13.22 10.62
C VAL A 201 7.19 13.52 11.23
N PHE A 202 7.46 13.01 12.44
CA PHE A 202 8.74 13.21 13.13
C PHE A 202 9.93 12.80 12.26
N VAL A 203 9.89 11.61 11.65
CA VAL A 203 10.98 11.14 10.79
C VAL A 203 11.14 12.04 9.56
N SER A 204 10.02 12.49 8.97
CA SER A 204 10.03 13.38 7.81
C SER A 204 10.68 14.73 8.14
N ASP A 205 10.21 15.39 9.20
CA ASP A 205 10.61 16.75 9.56
C ASP A 205 12.03 16.82 10.13
N GLN A 206 12.43 15.82 10.93
CA GLN A 206 13.73 15.84 11.62
C GLN A 206 14.87 15.24 10.79
N TYR A 207 14.57 14.31 9.88
CA TYR A 207 15.61 13.61 9.13
C TYR A 207 15.49 13.83 7.63
N SER A 208 14.35 13.54 7.02
CA SER A 208 14.23 13.56 5.56
C SER A 208 14.33 14.96 4.97
N ILE A 209 13.51 15.91 5.46
CA ILE A 209 13.47 17.28 4.94
C ILE A 209 14.82 18.00 5.12
N PRO A 210 15.46 18.00 6.31
CA PRO A 210 16.76 18.65 6.49
C PRO A 210 17.88 18.02 5.66
N SER A 211 17.82 16.71 5.39
CA SER A 211 18.79 16.03 4.51
C SER A 211 18.63 16.51 3.06
N ILE A 212 17.40 16.70 2.59
CA ILE A 212 17.12 17.20 1.23
C ILE A 212 17.68 18.63 1.07
N TYR A 213 17.40 19.54 2.01
CA TYR A 213 17.91 20.91 1.93
C TYR A 213 19.44 20.95 1.91
N ARG A 214 20.11 20.15 2.76
CA ARG A 214 21.57 20.03 2.76
C ARG A 214 22.16 19.49 1.45
N ILE A 215 21.47 18.55 0.79
CA ILE A 215 21.89 18.03 -0.52
C ILE A 215 21.78 19.10 -1.61
N ILE A 216 20.73 19.93 -1.57
CA ILE A 216 20.48 20.95 -2.61
C ILE A 216 21.40 22.16 -2.44
N ASP A 217 21.62 22.61 -1.20
CA ASP A 217 22.30 23.88 -0.92
C ASP A 217 23.84 23.76 -0.89
N MET A 218 24.37 22.55 -0.65
CA MET A 218 25.81 22.35 -0.45
C MET A 218 26.49 21.72 -1.68
N LYS A 219 27.65 22.27 -2.06
CA LYS A 219 28.45 21.79 -3.21
C LYS A 219 29.47 20.70 -2.85
N ASN A 220 29.71 20.45 -1.56
CA ASN A 220 30.73 19.51 -1.10
C ASN A 220 30.25 18.06 -1.28
N PHE A 221 30.98 17.27 -2.08
CA PHE A 221 30.63 15.88 -2.37
C PHE A 221 30.48 15.01 -1.11
N SER A 222 31.37 15.17 -0.11
CA SER A 222 31.28 14.41 1.14
C SER A 222 29.98 14.68 1.89
N VAL A 223 29.51 15.94 1.89
CA VAL A 223 28.28 16.33 2.58
C VAL A 223 27.06 15.83 1.82
N ILE A 224 27.09 15.90 0.48
CA ILE A 224 26.04 15.31 -0.37
C ILE A 224 25.94 13.80 -0.13
N PHE A 225 27.07 13.09 -0.10
CA PHE A 225 27.10 11.65 0.12
C PHE A 225 26.55 11.26 1.50
N GLU A 226 27.00 11.91 2.57
CA GLU A 226 26.50 11.68 3.93
C GLU A 226 24.99 11.91 4.03
N ASN A 227 24.50 13.04 3.53
CA ASN A 227 23.06 13.35 3.58
C ASN A 227 22.23 12.46 2.65
N THR A 228 22.82 11.94 1.56
CA THR A 228 22.17 10.93 0.70
C THR A 228 21.95 9.65 1.48
N ILE A 229 22.94 9.18 2.24
CA ILE A 229 22.79 8.00 3.10
C ILE A 229 21.73 8.24 4.18
N ASN A 230 21.75 9.41 4.84
CA ASN A 230 20.72 9.77 5.82
C ASN A 230 19.32 9.81 5.20
N LEU A 231 19.21 10.29 3.96
CA LEU A 231 17.95 10.31 3.22
C LEU A 231 17.47 8.89 2.87
N VAL A 232 18.36 8.00 2.43
CA VAL A 232 18.02 6.58 2.17
C VAL A 232 17.51 5.91 3.43
N ILE A 233 18.22 6.05 4.56
CA ILE A 233 17.83 5.45 5.84
C ILE A 233 16.48 5.99 6.32
N SER A 234 16.29 7.32 6.29
CA SER A 234 15.03 7.93 6.71
C SER A 234 13.87 7.53 5.79
N THR A 235 14.10 7.44 4.48
CA THR A 235 13.09 6.99 3.50
C THR A 235 12.69 5.54 3.74
N ALA A 236 13.65 4.65 4.02
CA ALA A 236 13.39 3.26 4.38
C ALA A 236 12.53 3.15 5.65
N LEU A 237 12.84 3.94 6.69
CA LEU A 237 12.05 4.00 7.91
C LEU A 237 10.64 4.53 7.64
N MET A 238 10.50 5.61 6.87
CA MET A 238 9.20 6.14 6.47
C MET A 238 8.39 5.12 5.68
N PHE A 239 9.00 4.33 4.80
CA PHE A 239 8.33 3.24 4.09
C PHE A 239 7.78 2.17 5.04
N LEU A 240 8.56 1.76 6.05
CA LEU A 240 8.10 0.80 7.06
C LEU A 240 6.95 1.35 7.91
N ILE A 241 7.03 2.62 8.32
CA ILE A 241 5.97 3.29 9.08
C ILE A 241 4.71 3.42 8.21
N PHE A 242 4.84 3.86 6.96
CA PHE A 242 3.75 3.92 5.99
C PHE A 242 3.09 2.55 5.79
N PHE A 243 3.89 1.50 5.63
CA PHE A 243 3.39 0.14 5.52
C PHE A 243 2.56 -0.25 6.75
N HIS A 244 3.05 0.05 7.96
CA HIS A 244 2.32 -0.20 9.20
C HIS A 244 1.00 0.58 9.25
N LEU A 245 1.01 1.87 8.92
CA LEU A 245 -0.16 2.74 8.94
C LEU A 245 -1.25 2.27 7.97
N VAL A 246 -0.88 1.87 6.76
CA VAL A 246 -1.84 1.45 5.74
C VAL A 246 -2.30 0.01 5.99
N PHE A 247 -1.37 -0.95 5.99
CA PHE A 247 -1.71 -2.38 5.93
C PHE A 247 -2.02 -3.00 7.28
N VAL A 248 -1.34 -2.56 8.34
CA VAL A 248 -1.54 -3.13 9.69
C VAL A 248 -2.66 -2.42 10.43
N CYS A 249 -2.78 -1.10 10.26
CA CYS A 249 -3.78 -0.30 10.96
C CYS A 249 -5.00 -0.02 10.09
N SER A 250 -4.88 0.79 9.04
CA SER A 250 -6.02 1.30 8.27
C SER A 250 -6.87 0.20 7.64
N LEU A 251 -6.27 -0.74 6.90
CA LEU A 251 -7.02 -1.82 6.25
C LEU A 251 -7.65 -2.78 7.27
N ASP A 252 -6.99 -3.06 8.39
CA ASP A 252 -7.51 -3.92 9.47
C ASP A 252 -8.70 -3.24 10.19
N ILE A 253 -8.62 -1.93 10.43
CA ILE A 253 -9.75 -1.13 10.96
C ILE A 253 -10.94 -1.18 10.01
N ILE A 254 -10.72 -0.91 8.71
CA ILE A 254 -11.80 -0.96 7.71
C ILE A 254 -12.39 -2.37 7.63
N ALA A 255 -11.57 -3.42 7.69
CA ALA A 255 -12.02 -4.80 7.67
C ALA A 255 -12.93 -5.13 8.85
N GLU A 256 -12.53 -4.76 10.07
CA GLU A 256 -13.32 -5.00 11.29
C GLU A 256 -14.62 -4.21 11.29
N ILE A 257 -14.61 -2.93 10.86
CA ILE A 257 -15.82 -2.10 10.75
C ILE A 257 -16.80 -2.72 9.74
N THR A 258 -16.29 -3.22 8.62
CA THR A 258 -17.10 -3.83 7.55
C THR A 258 -17.42 -5.30 7.77
N LEU A 259 -16.92 -5.94 8.83
CA LEU A 259 -17.02 -7.40 9.07
C LEU A 259 -16.37 -8.23 7.95
N PHE A 260 -15.38 -7.69 7.24
CA PHE A 260 -14.69 -8.39 6.17
C PHE A 260 -13.66 -9.39 6.73
N HIS A 261 -13.79 -10.67 6.38
CA HIS A 261 -12.95 -11.73 6.95
C HIS A 261 -11.62 -11.99 6.21
N ASP A 262 -11.54 -11.74 4.89
CA ASP A 262 -10.30 -11.99 4.11
C ASP A 262 -9.25 -10.90 4.38
N ASN A 263 -8.76 -10.84 5.62
CA ASN A 263 -7.85 -9.81 6.13
C ASN A 263 -6.37 -10.07 5.81
N THR A 264 -6.06 -10.93 4.84
CA THR A 264 -4.68 -11.15 4.38
C THR A 264 -4.25 -10.02 3.43
N PHE A 265 -3.98 -8.83 3.98
CA PHE A 265 -3.55 -7.67 3.19
C PHE A 265 -2.07 -7.71 2.81
N TYR A 266 -1.28 -8.46 3.58
CA TYR A 266 0.14 -8.68 3.36
C TYR A 266 0.53 -10.06 3.89
N GLN A 267 1.70 -10.55 3.50
CA GLN A 267 2.34 -11.76 4.04
C GLN A 267 3.72 -11.41 4.61
N SER A 268 4.53 -12.40 4.99
CA SER A 268 5.87 -12.19 5.53
C SER A 268 6.89 -11.78 4.45
N TRP A 269 6.63 -10.65 3.78
CA TRP A 269 7.46 -10.09 2.71
C TRP A 269 8.86 -9.69 3.17
N TRP A 270 9.06 -9.49 4.48
CA TRP A 270 10.38 -9.21 5.04
C TRP A 270 11.34 -10.41 4.98
N ASN A 271 10.79 -11.62 4.81
CA ASN A 271 11.56 -12.86 4.62
C ASN A 271 11.80 -13.18 3.14
N SER A 272 11.39 -12.32 2.20
CA SER A 272 11.54 -12.58 0.77
C SER A 272 13.01 -12.69 0.37
N THR A 273 13.34 -13.69 -0.43
CA THR A 273 14.69 -13.92 -0.99
C THR A 273 14.82 -13.37 -2.40
N THR A 274 13.68 -13.14 -3.07
CA THR A 274 13.62 -12.57 -4.41
C THR A 274 12.66 -11.40 -4.51
N ALA A 275 12.91 -10.50 -5.47
CA ALA A 275 12.02 -9.38 -5.74
C ALA A 275 10.61 -9.84 -6.15
N ALA A 276 10.51 -10.98 -6.86
CA ALA A 276 9.23 -11.54 -7.27
C ALA A 276 8.36 -11.94 -6.06
N GLU A 277 8.97 -12.53 -5.03
CA GLU A 277 8.27 -12.86 -3.78
C GLU A 277 7.83 -11.60 -3.04
N PHE A 278 8.72 -10.63 -2.90
CA PHE A 278 8.41 -9.36 -2.24
C PHE A 278 7.20 -8.68 -2.89
N TRP A 279 7.22 -8.50 -4.22
CA TRP A 279 6.14 -7.86 -4.96
C TRP A 279 4.81 -8.63 -4.89
N ALA A 280 4.85 -9.93 -4.60
CA ALA A 280 3.65 -10.75 -4.40
C ALA A 280 3.08 -10.68 -2.96
N MET A 281 3.94 -10.40 -1.98
CA MET A 281 3.62 -10.55 -0.56
C MET A 281 3.36 -9.23 0.17
N TRP A 282 3.95 -8.10 -0.26
CA TRP A 282 3.84 -6.84 0.47
C TRP A 282 2.43 -6.22 0.38
N ASN A 283 1.86 -6.16 -0.82
CA ASN A 283 0.53 -5.60 -1.10
C ASN A 283 -0.34 -6.63 -1.81
N VAL A 284 -0.87 -7.56 -1.03
CA VAL A 284 -1.66 -8.70 -1.53
C VAL A 284 -2.92 -8.25 -2.28
N PRO A 285 -3.67 -7.20 -1.88
CA PRO A 285 -4.83 -6.73 -2.63
C PRO A 285 -4.49 -6.33 -4.07
N VAL A 286 -3.43 -5.53 -4.27
CA VAL A 286 -2.97 -5.12 -5.61
C VAL A 286 -2.42 -6.31 -6.37
N HIS A 287 -1.62 -7.18 -5.73
CA HIS A 287 -1.12 -8.39 -6.37
C HIS A 287 -2.25 -9.31 -6.86
N LYS A 288 -3.27 -9.58 -6.01
CA LYS A 288 -4.46 -10.36 -6.38
C LYS A 288 -5.19 -9.73 -7.58
N TRP A 289 -5.30 -8.40 -7.61
CA TRP A 289 -5.95 -7.67 -8.71
C TRP A 289 -5.19 -7.81 -10.04
N PHE A 290 -3.88 -7.52 -10.06
CA PHE A 290 -3.04 -7.70 -11.25
C PHE A 290 -3.05 -9.16 -11.73
N LYS A 291 -2.93 -10.11 -10.78
CA LYS A 291 -2.94 -11.54 -11.09
C LYS A 291 -4.24 -11.98 -11.75
N ARG A 292 -5.40 -11.53 -11.23
CA ARG A 292 -6.72 -11.91 -11.75
C ARG A 292 -7.03 -11.25 -13.08
N HIS A 293 -6.82 -9.94 -13.20
CA HIS A 293 -7.39 -9.14 -14.29
C HIS A 293 -6.40 -8.86 -15.44
N ILE A 294 -5.10 -9.05 -15.23
CA ILE A 294 -4.09 -8.78 -16.25
C ILE A 294 -3.25 -10.04 -16.53
N TYR A 295 -2.56 -10.54 -15.50
CA TYR A 295 -1.56 -11.61 -15.68
C TYR A 295 -2.19 -12.93 -16.18
N LYS A 296 -3.22 -13.45 -15.49
CA LYS A 296 -3.87 -14.71 -15.88
C LYS A 296 -4.55 -14.63 -17.27
N PRO A 297 -5.33 -13.59 -17.60
CA PRO A 297 -5.90 -13.44 -18.95
C PRO A 297 -4.84 -13.44 -20.05
N LEU A 298 -3.70 -12.78 -19.85
CA LEU A 298 -2.60 -12.80 -20.82
C LEU A 298 -2.04 -14.22 -21.02
N LEU A 299 -1.86 -14.99 -19.94
CA LEU A 299 -1.42 -16.38 -20.05
C LEU A 299 -2.46 -17.28 -20.74
N ILE A 300 -3.76 -17.08 -20.47
CA ILE A 300 -4.85 -17.80 -21.14
C ILE A 300 -4.85 -17.51 -22.65
N ASN A 301 -4.56 -16.27 -23.03
CA ASN A 301 -4.38 -15.83 -24.41
C ASN A 301 -3.03 -16.23 -25.02
N LYS A 302 -2.31 -17.18 -24.40
CA LYS A 302 -1.03 -17.75 -24.88
C LYS A 302 0.14 -16.75 -24.95
N TYR A 303 0.08 -15.61 -24.27
CA TYR A 303 1.26 -14.75 -24.11
C TYR A 303 2.28 -15.37 -23.14
N GLY A 304 3.57 -15.09 -23.38
CA GLY A 304 4.65 -15.59 -22.53
C GLY A 304 4.65 -14.98 -21.12
N LYS A 305 5.26 -15.69 -20.15
CA LYS A 305 5.36 -15.23 -18.75
C LYS A 305 6.07 -13.88 -18.60
N LEU A 306 7.17 -13.69 -19.35
CA LEU A 306 7.92 -12.43 -19.36
C LEU A 306 7.04 -11.29 -19.87
N THR A 307 6.36 -11.46 -21.02
CA THR A 307 5.45 -10.45 -21.56
C THR A 307 4.35 -10.09 -20.55
N ALA A 308 3.73 -11.08 -19.92
CA ALA A 308 2.70 -10.84 -18.91
C ALA A 308 3.25 -10.09 -17.67
N GLN A 309 4.47 -10.40 -17.23
CA GLN A 309 5.14 -9.67 -16.14
C GLN A 309 5.46 -8.24 -16.55
N THR A 310 6.07 -8.02 -17.72
CA THR A 310 6.42 -6.70 -18.24
C THR A 310 5.19 -5.81 -18.37
N VAL A 311 4.06 -6.35 -18.86
CA VAL A 311 2.80 -5.59 -18.93
C VAL A 311 2.28 -5.20 -17.55
N CYS A 312 2.37 -6.09 -16.55
CA CYS A 312 1.97 -5.76 -15.17
C CYS A 312 2.84 -4.63 -14.60
N PHE A 313 4.17 -4.72 -14.74
CA PHE A 313 5.09 -3.68 -14.27
C PHE A 313 4.93 -2.38 -15.04
N PHE A 314 4.67 -2.42 -16.34
CA PHE A 314 4.42 -1.24 -17.16
C PHE A 314 3.17 -0.49 -16.71
N ILE A 315 2.05 -1.19 -16.51
CA ILE A 315 0.83 -0.57 -15.99
C ILE A 315 1.05 -0.01 -14.58
N SER A 316 1.76 -0.76 -13.72
CA SER A 316 2.12 -0.28 -12.39
C SER A 316 2.99 0.99 -12.45
N ALA A 317 3.99 1.03 -13.33
CA ALA A 317 4.90 2.14 -13.52
C ALA A 317 4.14 3.42 -13.95
N LEU A 318 3.21 3.29 -14.90
CA LEU A 318 2.36 4.41 -15.33
C LEU A 318 1.52 4.98 -14.19
N VAL A 319 0.91 4.10 -13.38
CA VAL A 319 0.07 4.52 -12.25
C VAL A 319 0.91 5.24 -11.18
N HIS A 320 2.08 4.71 -10.84
CA HIS A 320 2.97 5.32 -9.86
C HIS A 320 3.50 6.69 -10.32
N GLU A 321 3.95 6.77 -11.58
CA GLU A 321 4.41 8.04 -12.17
C GLU A 321 3.27 9.05 -12.27
N TYR A 322 2.05 8.62 -12.62
CA TYR A 322 0.85 9.47 -12.64
C TYR A 322 0.55 10.07 -11.27
N VAL A 323 0.46 9.24 -10.23
CA VAL A 323 0.17 9.71 -8.87
C VAL A 323 1.25 10.67 -8.40
N LEU A 324 2.52 10.32 -8.57
CA LEU A 324 3.62 11.18 -8.12
C LEU A 324 3.65 12.50 -8.91
N SER A 325 3.62 12.45 -10.24
CA SER A 325 3.78 13.63 -11.10
C SER A 325 2.66 14.65 -10.93
N VAL A 326 1.41 14.19 -10.80
CA VAL A 326 0.26 15.10 -10.62
C VAL A 326 0.21 15.65 -9.18
N SER A 327 0.71 14.89 -8.19
CA SER A 327 0.79 15.37 -6.80
C SER A 327 1.89 16.42 -6.63
N THR A 328 3.06 16.21 -7.23
CA THR A 328 4.21 17.11 -7.14
C THR A 328 4.19 18.23 -8.18
N LYS A 329 3.24 18.19 -9.13
CA LYS A 329 3.15 19.06 -10.31
C LYS A 329 4.38 19.00 -11.22
N LYS A 330 5.18 17.93 -11.12
CA LYS A 330 6.43 17.77 -11.86
C LYS A 330 6.50 16.36 -12.43
N PHE A 331 6.62 16.26 -13.75
CA PHE A 331 6.91 15.00 -14.42
C PHE A 331 8.42 14.76 -14.41
N CYS A 332 8.85 13.62 -13.87
CA CYS A 332 10.28 13.30 -13.75
C CYS A 332 10.68 11.99 -14.44
N GLY A 333 9.78 11.01 -14.56
CA GLY A 333 10.03 9.72 -15.21
C GLY A 333 10.89 8.74 -14.40
N TRP A 334 11.55 9.19 -13.31
CA TRP A 334 12.42 8.35 -12.49
C TRP A 334 11.69 7.18 -11.84
N LEU A 335 10.44 7.39 -11.39
CA LEU A 335 9.66 6.33 -10.76
C LEU A 335 9.19 5.30 -11.80
N PHE A 336 8.80 5.77 -12.99
CA PHE A 336 8.53 4.89 -14.12
C PHE A 336 9.73 3.99 -14.46
N ILE A 337 10.92 4.58 -14.60
CA ILE A 337 12.15 3.85 -14.90
C ILE A 337 12.47 2.84 -13.78
N GLY A 338 12.38 3.27 -12.51
CA GLY A 338 12.62 2.42 -11.34
C GLY A 338 11.69 1.21 -11.29
N MET A 339 10.41 1.40 -11.62
CA MET A 339 9.42 0.30 -11.71
C MET A 339 9.71 -0.65 -12.87
N MET A 340 10.11 -0.13 -14.04
CA MET A 340 10.49 -0.98 -15.18
C MET A 340 11.79 -1.76 -14.92
N ALA A 341 12.73 -1.18 -14.19
CA ALA A 341 13.97 -1.84 -13.77
C ALA A 341 13.72 -3.01 -12.80
N GLN A 342 12.54 -3.12 -12.19
CA GLN A 342 12.18 -4.28 -11.37
C GLN A 342 12.11 -5.58 -12.18
N VAL A 343 11.79 -5.52 -13.48
CA VAL A 343 11.71 -6.72 -14.34
C VAL A 343 13.08 -7.42 -14.45
N PRO A 344 14.17 -6.77 -14.90
CA PRO A 344 15.49 -7.40 -14.88
C PRO A 344 15.96 -7.73 -13.46
N TYR A 345 15.64 -6.91 -12.46
CA TYR A 345 16.01 -7.15 -11.06
C TYR A 345 15.42 -8.45 -10.50
N ILE A 346 14.21 -8.84 -10.91
CA ILE A 346 13.63 -10.15 -10.58
C ILE A 346 14.53 -11.30 -11.05
N TYR A 347 15.09 -11.22 -12.27
CA TYR A 347 15.98 -12.25 -12.79
C TYR A 347 17.31 -12.28 -12.05
N ILE A 348 17.85 -11.12 -11.69
CA ILE A 348 19.08 -10.99 -10.89
C ILE A 348 18.90 -11.64 -9.52
N THR A 349 17.82 -11.29 -8.80
CA THR A 349 17.57 -11.83 -7.47
C THR A 349 17.30 -13.33 -7.48
N GLN A 350 16.58 -13.85 -8.48
CA GLN A 350 16.41 -15.29 -8.68
C GLN A 350 17.73 -16.01 -9.00
N PHE A 351 18.64 -15.37 -9.72
CA PHE A 351 19.97 -15.91 -9.97
C PHE A 351 20.80 -15.97 -8.68
N ILE A 352 20.79 -14.90 -7.88
CA ILE A 352 21.48 -14.85 -6.58
C ILE A 352 20.91 -15.91 -5.64
N GLU A 353 19.60 -16.07 -5.56
CA GLU A 353 18.96 -17.10 -4.72
C GLU A 353 19.43 -18.51 -5.08
N ARG A 354 19.55 -18.83 -6.38
CA ARG A 354 20.02 -20.13 -6.84
C ARG A 354 21.49 -20.39 -6.53
N LYS A 355 22.32 -19.35 -6.49
CA LYS A 355 23.78 -19.46 -6.28
C LYS A 355 24.18 -19.32 -4.81
N CYS A 356 23.55 -18.41 -4.09
CA CYS A 356 23.88 -17.99 -2.73
C CYS A 356 22.61 -17.89 -1.87
N PRO A 357 21.88 -19.01 -1.63
CA PRO A 357 20.56 -18.98 -0.98
C PRO A 357 20.60 -18.38 0.44
N TYR A 358 21.67 -18.64 1.21
CA TYR A 358 21.81 -18.13 2.57
C TYR A 358 21.94 -16.61 2.66
N PHE A 359 22.47 -15.96 1.61
CA PHE A 359 22.63 -14.50 1.56
C PHE A 359 21.60 -13.81 0.68
N ALA A 360 20.68 -14.56 0.05
CA ALA A 360 19.72 -14.02 -0.90
C ALA A 360 18.84 -12.92 -0.29
N ASN A 361 18.33 -13.14 0.93
CA ASN A 361 17.55 -12.14 1.65
C ASN A 361 18.36 -10.87 1.96
N PHE A 362 19.64 -11.02 2.36
CA PHE A 362 20.52 -9.88 2.62
C PHE A 362 20.78 -9.06 1.35
N PHE A 363 21.11 -9.71 0.23
CA PHE A 363 21.30 -9.03 -1.05
C PHE A 363 20.00 -8.39 -1.57
N PHE A 364 18.86 -9.04 -1.37
CA PHE A 364 17.56 -8.47 -1.70
C PHE A 364 17.34 -7.14 -0.96
N TRP A 365 17.55 -7.13 0.37
CA TRP A 365 17.34 -5.93 1.17
C TRP A 365 18.30 -4.78 0.84
N ILE A 366 19.58 -5.07 0.60
CA ILE A 366 20.54 -4.02 0.20
C ILE A 366 20.19 -3.38 -1.15
N LEU A 367 19.60 -4.15 -2.05
CA LEU A 367 19.31 -3.69 -3.40
C LEU A 367 17.95 -3.01 -3.53
N ILE A 368 17.04 -3.20 -2.56
CA ILE A 368 15.72 -2.54 -2.53
C ILE A 368 15.69 -1.28 -1.68
N LEU A 369 16.60 -1.17 -0.69
CA LEU A 369 16.93 0.05 0.05
C LEU A 369 17.77 0.97 -0.84
#